data_AF-A0A6C0LIT8-F1
#
_entry.id   AF-A0A6C0LIT8-F1
#
_cell.length_a   1.000
_cell.length_b   1.000
_cell.length_c   1.000
_cell.angle_alpha   90.00
_cell.angle_beta   90.00
_cell.angle_gamma   90.00
#
_symmetry.space_group_name_H-M   'P 1'
#
loop_
_entity.id
_entity.type
_entity.pdbx_description
1 polymer ?
#
loop_
_entity_poly.entity_id
_entity_poly.type
_entity_poly.pdbx_seq_one_letter_code
_entity_poly.pdbx_strand_id
1 'polypeptide(L)'
;MTDFTRDLKLNEKREPFSNTVKISSYYNVSEYNILSQIIIWIYYVWWGLIFLSIWIVAGLSAFFASIACLFYDSSLGDKIAGLLIAMLFGPFYWFFYIYKSTYCNSYPAYMPVVNYYD
;
A
#
# COMPACT_ATOMS: atom_id res chain seq x y z
N MET A 1 54.69 47.37 37.80
CA MET A 1 54.94 46.23 36.89
C MET A 1 54.29 44.97 37.50
N THR A 2 52.97 44.95 37.65
CA THR A 2 52.23 43.88 38.38
C THR A 2 50.83 43.60 37.81
N ASP A 3 50.49 44.14 36.63
CA ASP A 3 49.09 44.14 36.16
C ASP A 3 48.76 43.04 35.13
N PHE A 4 49.76 42.39 34.54
CA PHE A 4 49.54 41.46 33.42
C PHE A 4 49.09 40.05 33.84
N THR A 5 49.32 39.65 35.09
CA THR A 5 48.96 38.31 35.59
C THR A 5 47.50 38.17 35.99
N ARG A 6 46.74 39.27 36.10
CA ARG A 6 45.31 39.22 36.47
C ARG A 6 44.41 38.85 35.29
N ASP A 7 44.78 39.26 34.08
CA ASP A 7 43.96 39.04 32.88
C ASP A 7 44.09 37.63 32.30
N LEU A 8 45.24 36.97 32.50
CA LEU A 8 45.43 35.58 32.06
C LEU A 8 44.55 34.59 32.84
N LYS A 9 44.25 34.87 34.11
CA LYS A 9 43.42 33.99 34.95
C LYS A 9 41.93 34.05 34.62
N LEU A 10 41.48 35.09 33.90
CA LEU A 10 40.07 35.29 33.54
C LEU A 10 39.70 34.64 32.19
N ASN A 11 40.67 34.33 31.33
CA ASN A 11 40.41 33.77 30.00
C ASN A 11 40.46 32.24 29.91
N GLU A 12 40.97 31.55 30.93
CA GLU A 12 41.06 30.08 30.91
C GLU A 12 39.72 29.38 31.26
N LYS A 13 38.77 30.08 31.87
CA LYS A 13 37.51 29.47 32.34
C LYS A 13 36.35 29.43 31.34
N ARG A 14 36.53 29.89 30.09
CA ARG A 14 35.39 30.23 29.21
C ARG A 14 35.14 29.34 27.99
N GLU A 15 35.64 28.09 27.94
CA GLU A 15 35.60 27.30 26.69
C GLU A 15 35.06 25.83 26.71
N PRO A 16 34.44 25.24 27.76
CA PRO A 16 33.87 23.88 27.60
C PRO A 16 32.34 23.83 27.31
N PHE A 17 31.59 24.91 27.53
CA PHE A 17 30.11 24.85 27.53
C PHE A 17 29.47 24.94 26.13
N SER A 18 30.09 25.66 25.19
CA SER A 18 29.52 25.85 23.83
C SER A 18 29.52 24.56 23.00
N ASN A 19 30.54 23.72 23.19
CA ASN A 19 30.71 22.50 22.40
C ASN A 19 29.80 21.36 22.87
N THR A 20 29.51 21.26 24.17
CA THR A 20 28.64 20.22 24.73
C THR A 20 27.17 20.40 24.32
N VAL A 21 26.68 21.64 24.24
CA VAL A 21 25.30 21.93 23.79
C VAL A 21 25.09 21.60 22.31
N LYS A 22 26.09 21.87 21.45
CA LYS A 22 26.02 21.54 20.02
C LYS A 22 25.99 20.04 19.75
N ILE A 23 26.76 19.26 20.51
CA ILE A 23 26.83 17.80 20.33
C ILE A 23 25.49 17.15 20.71
N SER A 24 24.87 17.56 21.83
CA SER A 24 23.57 17.01 22.26
C SER A 24 22.44 17.28 21.24
N SER A 25 22.42 18.44 20.60
CA SER A 25 21.44 18.76 19.55
C SER A 25 21.62 17.88 18.31
N TYR A 26 22.87 17.62 17.89
CA TYR A 26 23.15 16.81 16.70
C TYR A 26 22.71 15.34 16.84
N TYR A 27 22.87 14.74 18.02
CA TYR A 27 22.41 13.37 18.29
C TYR A 27 20.88 13.27 18.29
N ASN A 28 20.17 14.24 18.87
CA ASN A 28 18.70 14.22 18.89
C ASN A 28 18.08 14.38 17.49
N VAL A 29 18.70 15.17 16.61
CA VAL A 29 18.22 15.36 15.22
C VAL A 29 18.48 14.13 14.35
N SER A 30 19.61 13.43 14.53
CA SER A 30 19.93 12.23 13.73
C SER A 30 19.06 11.03 14.12
N GLU A 31 18.77 10.85 15.41
CA GLU A 31 17.96 9.73 15.90
C GLU A 31 16.48 9.86 15.49
N TYR A 32 15.92 11.06 15.51
CA TYR A 32 14.54 11.32 15.07
C TYR A 32 14.34 11.03 13.58
N ASN A 33 15.32 11.37 12.74
CA ASN A 33 15.26 11.09 11.31
C ASN A 33 15.27 9.58 11.00
N ILE A 34 15.96 8.76 11.80
CA ILE A 34 16.02 7.31 11.60
C ILE A 34 14.69 6.66 12.01
N LEU A 35 14.13 7.03 13.16
CA LEU A 35 12.86 6.47 13.65
C LEU A 35 11.70 6.78 12.69
N SER A 36 11.64 8.02 12.18
CA SER A 36 10.64 8.45 11.20
C SER A 36 10.68 7.61 9.92
N GLN A 37 11.88 7.37 9.37
CA GLN A 37 12.04 6.55 8.17
C GLN A 37 11.55 5.13 8.39
N ILE A 38 11.90 4.49 9.51
CA ILE A 38 11.47 3.11 9.83
C ILE A 38 9.94 3.00 9.88
N ILE A 39 9.26 3.97 10.50
CA ILE A 39 7.79 3.98 10.59
C ILE A 39 7.16 4.04 9.20
N ILE A 40 7.70 4.90 8.32
CA ILE A 40 7.23 5.03 6.94
C ILE A 40 7.38 3.70 6.18
N TRP A 41 8.53 3.03 6.31
CA TRP A 41 8.75 1.71 5.70
C TRP A 41 7.75 0.66 6.20
N ILE A 42 7.53 0.61 7.52
CA ILE A 42 6.55 -0.32 8.13
C ILE A 42 5.15 -0.07 7.56
N TYR A 43 4.74 1.20 7.45
CA TYR A 43 3.44 1.57 6.89
C TYR A 43 3.26 1.12 5.45
N TYR A 44 4.26 1.33 4.58
CA TYR A 44 4.20 0.88 3.18
C TYR A 44 4.19 -0.64 3.06
N VAL A 45 4.97 -1.34 3.88
CA VAL A 45 4.98 -2.80 3.90
C VAL A 45 3.60 -3.34 4.30
N TRP A 46 2.99 -2.78 5.35
CA TRP A 46 1.64 -3.15 5.78
C TRP A 46 0.59 -2.90 4.70
N TRP A 47 0.62 -1.74 4.05
CA TRP A 47 -0.27 -1.43 2.93
C TRP A 47 -0.10 -2.41 1.76
N GLY A 48 1.14 -2.77 1.43
CA GLY A 48 1.43 -3.77 0.40
C GLY A 48 0.82 -5.13 0.71
N LEU A 49 0.90 -5.59 1.97
CA LEU A 49 0.32 -6.86 2.40
C LEU A 49 -1.21 -6.86 2.29
N ILE A 50 -1.86 -5.75 2.65
CA ILE A 50 -3.33 -5.63 2.53
C ILE A 50 -3.74 -5.69 1.06
N PHE A 51 -3.07 -4.91 0.20
CA PHE A 51 -3.35 -4.91 -1.23
C PHE A 51 -3.15 -6.29 -1.86
N LEU A 52 -2.05 -6.97 -1.53
CA LEU A 52 -1.75 -8.32 -2.00
C LEU A 52 -2.82 -9.33 -1.55
N SER A 53 -3.28 -9.22 -0.30
CA SER A 53 -4.30 -10.10 0.25
C SER A 53 -5.64 -9.94 -0.49
N ILE A 54 -6.06 -8.70 -0.73
CA ILE A 54 -7.28 -8.39 -1.51
C ILE A 54 -7.12 -8.93 -2.93
N TRP A 55 -5.95 -8.76 -3.56
CA TRP A 55 -5.67 -9.25 -4.91
C TRP A 55 -5.80 -10.77 -5.03
N ILE A 56 -5.26 -11.51 -4.07
CA ILE A 56 -5.34 -12.98 -4.03
C ILE A 56 -6.78 -13.43 -3.83
N VAL A 57 -7.51 -12.84 -2.88
CA VAL A 57 -8.91 -13.20 -2.62
C VAL A 57 -9.79 -12.88 -3.84
N ALA A 58 -9.59 -11.73 -4.48
CA ALA A 58 -10.32 -11.34 -5.67
C ALA A 58 -9.99 -12.24 -6.89
N GLY A 59 -8.74 -12.66 -7.07
CA GLY A 59 -8.35 -13.61 -8.11
C GLY A 59 -8.87 -15.02 -7.86
N LEU A 60 -8.83 -15.48 -6.61
CA LEU A 60 -9.33 -16.81 -6.25
C LEU A 60 -10.85 -16.89 -6.40
N SER A 61 -11.58 -15.87 -5.94
CA SER A 61 -13.03 -15.80 -6.13
C SER A 61 -13.42 -15.68 -7.60
N ALA A 62 -12.65 -14.96 -8.43
CA ALA A 62 -12.83 -14.92 -9.88
C ALA A 62 -12.69 -16.30 -10.53
N PHE A 63 -11.70 -17.09 -10.11
CA PHE A 63 -11.50 -18.45 -10.61
C PHE A 63 -12.69 -19.36 -10.26
N PHE A 64 -13.16 -19.34 -9.01
CA PHE A 64 -14.33 -20.11 -8.60
C PHE A 64 -15.62 -19.64 -9.29
N ALA A 65 -15.81 -18.33 -9.44
CA ALA A 65 -16.94 -17.76 -10.17
C ALA A 65 -16.93 -18.20 -11.64
N SER A 66 -15.77 -18.17 -12.29
CA SER A 66 -15.63 -18.62 -13.68
C SER A 66 -15.97 -20.10 -13.86
N ILE A 67 -15.49 -20.97 -12.96
CA ILE A 67 -15.86 -22.40 -12.96
C ILE A 67 -17.36 -22.57 -12.74
N ALA A 68 -17.94 -21.86 -11.78
CA ALA A 68 -19.37 -21.93 -11.52
C ALA A 68 -20.18 -21.51 -12.76
N CYS A 69 -19.72 -20.47 -13.47
CA CYS A 69 -20.33 -19.97 -14.70
C CYS A 69 -20.27 -20.94 -15.90
N LEU A 70 -19.41 -21.97 -15.87
CA LEU A 70 -19.40 -23.01 -16.92
C LEU A 70 -20.72 -23.81 -16.95
N PHE A 71 -21.38 -23.94 -15.80
CA PHE A 71 -22.62 -24.71 -15.63
C PHE A 71 -23.89 -23.94 -15.99
N TYR A 72 -23.81 -22.65 -16.31
CA TYR A 72 -24.97 -21.82 -16.66
C TYR A 72 -25.12 -21.61 -18.17
N ASP A 73 -26.30 -21.17 -18.60
CA ASP A 73 -26.60 -20.83 -19.99
C ASP A 73 -25.91 -19.53 -20.41
N SER A 74 -24.80 -19.69 -21.12
CA SER A 74 -24.01 -18.61 -21.74
C SER A 74 -23.38 -19.15 -23.02
N SER A 75 -23.02 -18.26 -23.94
CA SER A 75 -22.31 -18.67 -25.17
C SER A 75 -20.99 -19.38 -24.82
N LEU A 76 -20.63 -20.42 -25.58
CA LEU A 76 -19.36 -21.15 -25.42
C LEU A 76 -18.14 -20.22 -25.47
N GLY A 77 -18.20 -19.19 -26.32
CA GLY A 77 -17.15 -18.18 -26.45
C GLY A 77 -16.97 -17.35 -25.17
N ASP A 78 -18.07 -16.89 -24.57
CA ASP A 78 -18.00 -16.09 -23.34
C ASP A 78 -17.52 -16.93 -22.14
N LYS A 79 -17.89 -18.22 -22.10
CA LYS A 79 -17.41 -19.17 -21.07
C LYS A 79 -15.89 -19.32 -21.09
N ILE A 80 -15.32 -19.55 -22.28
CA ILE A 80 -13.87 -19.72 -22.46
C ILE A 80 -13.13 -18.40 -22.19
N ALA A 81 -13.66 -17.27 -22.68
CA ALA A 81 -13.08 -15.96 -22.45
C ALA A 81 -13.03 -15.62 -20.96
N GLY A 82 -14.13 -15.85 -20.23
CA GLY A 82 -14.16 -15.60 -18.79
C GLY A 82 -13.20 -16.50 -18.00
N LEU A 83 -13.03 -17.76 -18.39
CA LEU A 83 -12.06 -18.67 -17.76
C LEU A 83 -10.62 -18.25 -18.03
N LEU A 84 -10.30 -17.88 -19.26
CA LEU A 84 -8.97 -17.37 -19.61
C LEU A 84 -8.65 -16.06 -18.88
N ILE A 85 -9.62 -15.16 -18.76
CA ILE A 85 -9.43 -13.89 -18.06
C ILE A 85 -9.27 -14.13 -16.55
N ALA A 86 -10.06 -15.00 -15.93
CA ALA A 86 -9.89 -15.37 -14.52
C ALA A 86 -8.52 -16.01 -14.25
N MET A 87 -8.05 -16.88 -15.16
CA MET A 87 -6.79 -17.61 -14.96
C MET A 87 -5.55 -16.73 -15.20
N LEU A 88 -5.57 -15.87 -16.22
CA LEU A 88 -4.41 -15.05 -16.59
C LEU A 88 -4.39 -13.69 -15.91
N PHE A 89 -5.56 -13.11 -15.66
CA PHE A 89 -5.70 -11.75 -15.17
C PHE A 89 -6.40 -11.68 -13.80
N GLY A 90 -6.72 -12.82 -13.16
CA GLY A 90 -7.18 -12.89 -11.78
C GLY A 90 -8.34 -11.94 -11.49
N PRO A 91 -8.13 -10.88 -10.67
CA PRO A 91 -9.19 -9.93 -10.32
C PRO A 91 -9.72 -9.11 -11.50
N PHE A 92 -9.02 -9.04 -12.64
CA PHE A 92 -9.56 -8.33 -13.80
C PHE A 92 -10.78 -9.05 -14.42
N TYR A 93 -11.00 -10.31 -14.08
CA TYR A 93 -12.23 -11.03 -14.37
C TYR A 93 -13.49 -10.26 -13.97
N TRP A 94 -13.47 -9.56 -12.84
CA TRP A 94 -14.62 -8.80 -12.36
C TRP A 94 -15.04 -7.68 -13.32
N PHE A 95 -14.09 -7.07 -14.04
CA PHE A 95 -14.42 -6.10 -15.08
C PHE A 95 -15.09 -6.75 -16.30
N PHE A 96 -14.59 -7.91 -16.73
CA PHE A 96 -15.23 -8.68 -17.81
C PHE A 96 -16.64 -9.11 -17.42
N TYR A 97 -16.79 -9.58 -16.19
CA TYR A 97 -18.06 -9.97 -15.60
C TYR A 97 -19.06 -8.80 -15.64
N ILE A 98 -18.68 -7.61 -15.16
CA ILE A 98 -19.57 -6.44 -15.12
C ILE A 98 -19.91 -5.93 -16.52
N TYR A 99 -18.94 -5.96 -17.45
CA TYR A 99 -19.11 -5.44 -18.80
C TYR A 99 -20.04 -6.32 -19.67
N LYS A 100 -20.02 -7.64 -19.47
CA LYS A 100 -20.85 -8.59 -20.21
C LYS A 100 -22.07 -8.99 -19.39
N SER A 101 -23.18 -8.25 -19.55
CA SER A 101 -24.45 -8.55 -18.86
C SER A 101 -24.99 -9.95 -19.13
N THR A 102 -24.69 -10.54 -20.30
CA THR A 102 -25.12 -11.90 -20.68
C THR A 102 -24.19 -12.99 -20.17
N TYR A 103 -23.01 -12.63 -19.66
CA TYR A 103 -22.05 -13.59 -19.13
C TYR A 103 -22.55 -14.08 -17.77
N CYS A 104 -22.78 -15.38 -17.67
CA CYS A 104 -23.31 -15.99 -16.45
C CYS A 104 -24.71 -15.47 -16.05
N ASN A 105 -25.60 -15.33 -17.04
CA ASN A 105 -26.96 -14.77 -16.98
C ASN A 105 -27.93 -15.38 -15.94
N SER A 106 -27.50 -16.35 -15.13
CA SER A 106 -28.30 -17.01 -14.10
C SER A 106 -27.60 -17.12 -12.75
N TYR A 107 -26.50 -16.38 -12.54
CA TYR A 107 -25.92 -16.22 -11.20
C TYR A 107 -26.64 -15.07 -10.48
N PRO A 108 -27.46 -15.33 -9.44
CA PRO A 108 -28.14 -14.27 -8.69
C PRO A 108 -27.14 -13.61 -7.71
N ALA A 109 -26.17 -12.85 -8.20
CA ALA A 109 -25.25 -12.11 -7.33
C ALA A 109 -25.42 -10.58 -7.41
N TYR A 110 -26.02 -10.05 -8.45
CA TYR A 110 -26.37 -8.63 -8.58
C TYR A 110 -27.32 -8.51 -9.76
N MET A 111 -28.50 -7.96 -9.53
CA MET A 111 -29.29 -7.42 -10.63
C MET A 111 -28.53 -6.18 -11.10
N PRO A 112 -27.95 -6.12 -12.32
CA PRO A 112 -27.82 -4.81 -12.93
C PRO A 112 -29.24 -4.26 -13.00
N VAL A 113 -29.45 -3.00 -12.59
CA VAL A 113 -30.70 -2.30 -12.88
C VAL A 113 -30.83 -2.27 -14.39
N VAL A 114 -31.55 -3.24 -14.93
CA VAL A 114 -31.99 -3.24 -16.32
C VAL A 114 -32.96 -2.08 -16.39
N ASN A 115 -32.48 -0.92 -16.84
CA ASN A 115 -33.38 0.13 -17.29
C ASN A 115 -34.10 -0.43 -18.52
N TYR A 116 -35.32 -0.91 -18.30
CA TYR A 116 -36.33 -1.12 -19.31
C TYR A 116 -36.79 0.26 -19.77
N TYR A 117 -36.17 0.78 -20.82
CA TYR A 117 -36.79 1.80 -21.66
C TYR A 117 -36.57 1.39 -23.12
N ASP A 118 -37.66 0.88 -23.69
CA ASP A 118 -38.07 0.73 -25.11
C ASP A 118 -37.01 0.46 -26.19
#